data_AF-A0A7S1U9G5-F1
#
_entry.id   AF-A0A7S1U9G5-F1
#
_cell.length_a   1.000
_cell.length_b   1.000
_cell.length_c   1.000
_cell.angle_alpha   90.00
_cell.angle_beta   90.00
_cell.angle_gamma   90.00
#
_symmetry.space_group_name_H-M   'P 1'
#
loop_
_entity.id
_entity.type
_entity.pdbx_description
1 polymer ?
#
loop_
_entity_poly.entity_id
_entity_poly.type
_entity_poly.pdbx_seq_one_letter_code
_entity_poly.pdbx_strand_id
1 'polypeptide(L)'
;EDAAVIRLGKRLMEDHLYRLDEEVATWLSMHEIEPQIFFLRWIRLLFAREFAPDAALCVWDFLFSRLNDGWVFDDVLLDMAAALMLSRRAFFIESDMNTVLSCLMHFPAITMAELPTVLGAPRVAPAPPDSLPAARSPDGKQHLMEQQAAQHRIEMQQEGVQLRRPQPQPQQQRYPQRRDTSG
;
A
#
# COMPACT_ATOMS: atom_id res chain seq x y z
N GLU A 1 -32.22 1.19 18.92
CA GLU A 1 -31.18 1.20 17.86
C GLU A 1 -30.80 2.62 17.45
N ASP A 2 -31.76 3.54 17.27
CA ASP A 2 -31.50 4.93 16.86
C ASP A 2 -30.55 5.70 17.79
N ALA A 3 -30.56 5.41 19.10
CA ALA A 3 -29.64 6.04 20.05
C ALA A 3 -28.15 5.77 19.76
N ALA A 4 -27.81 4.61 19.20
CA ALA A 4 -26.42 4.31 18.83
C ALA A 4 -25.98 5.12 17.61
N VAL A 5 -26.87 5.26 16.64
CA VAL A 5 -26.62 6.02 15.41
C VAL A 5 -26.48 7.50 15.71
N ILE A 6 -27.33 8.05 16.58
CA ILE A 6 -27.22 9.44 17.03
C ILE A 6 -25.87 9.66 17.72
N ARG A 7 -25.42 8.75 18.59
CA ARG A 7 -24.08 8.83 19.21
C ARG A 7 -22.96 8.80 18.18
N LEU A 8 -23.05 7.93 17.18
CA LEU A 8 -22.05 7.85 16.12
C LEU A 8 -22.05 9.09 15.22
N GLY A 9 -23.20 9.60 14.85
CA GLY A 9 -23.32 10.84 14.09
C GLY A 9 -22.69 12.00 14.86
N LYS A 10 -22.97 12.12 16.16
CA LYS A 10 -22.33 13.11 17.02
C LYS A 10 -20.80 12.96 17.04
N ARG A 11 -20.29 11.74 17.23
CA ARG A 11 -18.85 11.44 17.15
C ARG A 11 -18.25 11.76 15.79
N LEU A 12 -18.99 11.51 14.70
CA LEU A 12 -18.55 11.83 13.34
C LEU A 12 -18.27 13.32 13.21
N MET A 13 -19.17 14.19 13.67
CA MET A 13 -19.01 15.63 13.49
C MET A 13 -18.08 16.27 14.52
N GLU A 14 -18.28 15.98 15.81
CA GLU A 14 -17.61 16.70 16.90
C GLU A 14 -16.17 16.24 17.15
N ASP A 15 -15.85 14.99 16.83
CA ASP A 15 -14.51 14.44 17.05
C ASP A 15 -13.84 14.08 15.73
N HIS A 16 -14.43 13.16 14.97
CA HIS A 16 -13.72 12.53 13.87
C HIS A 16 -13.49 13.47 12.68
N LEU A 17 -14.56 14.10 12.18
CA LEU A 17 -14.50 15.06 11.09
C LEU A 17 -13.78 16.33 11.53
N TYR A 18 -14.00 16.81 12.76
CA TYR A 18 -13.28 17.96 13.30
C TYR A 18 -11.76 17.75 13.30
N ARG A 19 -11.28 16.54 13.64
CA ARG A 19 -9.85 16.19 13.57
C ARG A 19 -9.31 16.10 12.14
N LEU A 20 -10.14 15.75 11.16
CA LEU A 20 -9.73 15.59 9.76
C LEU A 20 -9.82 16.90 8.95
N ASP A 21 -10.86 17.69 9.22
CA ASP A 21 -11.14 18.98 8.58
C ASP A 21 -12.06 19.83 9.47
N GLU A 22 -11.42 20.65 10.30
CA GLU A 22 -12.09 21.58 11.22
C GLU A 22 -13.04 22.54 10.50
N GLU A 23 -12.69 22.98 9.29
CA GLU A 23 -13.47 23.98 8.56
C GLU A 23 -14.85 23.41 8.18
N VAL A 24 -14.88 22.20 7.62
CA VAL A 24 -16.13 21.53 7.25
C VAL A 24 -16.96 21.19 8.49
N ALA A 25 -16.32 20.68 9.56
CA ALA A 25 -17.02 20.34 10.79
C ALA A 25 -17.67 21.58 11.44
N THR A 26 -16.94 22.70 11.47
CA THR A 26 -17.43 23.98 12.01
C THR A 26 -18.55 24.53 11.14
N TRP A 27 -18.41 24.50 9.81
CA TRP A 27 -19.43 24.94 8.88
C TRP A 27 -20.76 24.19 9.09
N LEU A 28 -20.71 22.86 9.21
CA LEU A 28 -21.90 22.04 9.45
C LEU A 28 -22.54 22.34 10.79
N SER A 29 -21.72 22.58 11.82
CA SER A 29 -22.19 22.92 13.17
C SER A 29 -22.84 24.30 13.22
N MET A 30 -22.26 25.30 12.54
CA MET A 30 -22.81 26.65 12.45
C MET A 30 -24.16 26.70 11.74
N HIS A 31 -24.39 25.78 10.79
CA HIS A 31 -25.65 25.68 10.06
C HIS A 31 -26.64 24.68 10.69
N GLU A 32 -26.37 24.21 11.92
CA GLU A 32 -27.24 23.28 12.66
C GLU A 32 -27.58 22.00 11.87
N ILE A 33 -26.69 21.56 10.99
CA ILE A 33 -26.89 20.34 10.20
C ILE A 33 -26.58 19.15 11.08
N GLU A 34 -27.63 18.49 11.57
CA GLU A 34 -27.47 17.33 12.43
C GLU A 34 -27.16 16.06 11.61
N PRO A 35 -26.18 15.24 12.04
CA PRO A 35 -25.73 14.10 11.26
C PRO A 35 -26.80 13.01 11.14
N GLN A 36 -27.72 12.89 12.11
CA GLN A 36 -28.84 11.93 12.04
C GLN A 36 -29.71 12.09 10.78
N ILE A 37 -29.74 13.28 10.17
CA ILE A 37 -30.56 13.57 8.99
C ILE A 37 -30.13 12.71 7.80
N PHE A 38 -28.83 12.49 7.61
CA PHE A 38 -28.28 11.70 6.50
C PHE A 38 -27.59 10.40 6.94
N PHE A 39 -26.95 10.39 8.11
CA PHE A 39 -26.03 9.33 8.51
C PHE A 39 -26.72 7.98 8.73
N LEU A 40 -27.95 7.99 9.28
CA LEU A 40 -28.74 6.77 9.47
C LEU A 40 -29.05 6.06 8.14
N ARG A 41 -29.29 6.83 7.08
CA ARG A 41 -29.51 6.30 5.72
C ARG A 41 -28.26 5.66 5.18
N TRP A 42 -27.11 6.30 5.38
CA TRP A 42 -25.81 5.82 4.91
C TRP A 42 -25.44 4.49 5.55
N ILE A 43 -25.50 4.38 6.87
CA ILE A 43 -25.09 3.16 7.57
C ILE A 43 -26.06 1.98 7.36
N ARG A 44 -27.38 2.23 7.22
CA ARG A 44 -28.38 1.15 7.06
C ARG A 44 -28.11 0.30 5.82
N LEU A 45 -27.51 0.89 4.80
CA LEU A 45 -27.17 0.23 3.54
C LEU A 45 -25.65 0.20 3.34
N LEU A 46 -24.87 0.35 4.41
CA LEU A 46 -23.41 0.32 4.41
C LEU A 46 -22.82 1.14 3.24
N PHE A 47 -23.33 2.35 3.08
CA PHE A 47 -22.98 3.34 2.06
C PHE A 47 -23.29 2.97 0.61
N ALA A 48 -23.87 1.80 0.32
CA ALA A 48 -24.04 1.31 -1.06
C ALA A 48 -24.82 2.24 -1.99
N ARG A 49 -25.70 3.10 -1.45
CA ARG A 49 -26.47 4.08 -2.24
C ARG A 49 -25.66 5.31 -2.65
N GLU A 50 -24.53 5.56 -2.01
CA GLU A 50 -23.67 6.71 -2.30
C GLU A 50 -22.58 6.38 -3.34
N PHE A 51 -22.54 5.13 -3.82
CA PHE A 51 -21.62 4.63 -4.83
C PHE A 51 -22.38 4.01 -6.02
N ALA A 52 -21.75 4.00 -7.19
CA ALA A 52 -22.21 3.17 -8.30
C ALA A 52 -22.14 1.67 -7.91
N PRO A 53 -22.98 0.77 -8.48
CA PRO A 53 -23.07 -0.62 -8.04
C PRO A 53 -21.74 -1.39 -8.06
N ASP A 54 -20.89 -1.14 -9.05
CA ASP A 54 -19.54 -1.69 -9.19
C ASP A 54 -18.57 -1.13 -8.13
N ALA A 55 -18.63 0.19 -7.91
CA ALA A 55 -17.86 0.86 -6.86
C ALA A 55 -18.26 0.41 -5.45
N ALA A 56 -19.54 0.20 -5.19
CA ALA A 56 -20.05 -0.25 -3.91
C ALA A 56 -19.44 -1.60 -3.47
N LEU A 57 -19.23 -2.53 -4.41
CA LEU A 57 -18.58 -3.80 -4.13
C LEU A 57 -17.13 -3.61 -3.69
N CYS A 58 -16.36 -2.76 -4.37
CA CYS A 58 -14.99 -2.46 -3.96
C CYS A 58 -14.90 -1.75 -2.60
N VAL A 59 -15.87 -0.88 -2.30
CA VAL A 59 -15.98 -0.25 -0.97
C VAL A 59 -16.24 -1.32 0.10
N TRP A 60 -17.13 -2.27 -0.17
CA TRP A 60 -17.42 -3.35 0.76
C TRP A 60 -16.21 -4.26 0.98
N ASP A 61 -15.48 -4.63 -0.06
CA ASP A 61 -14.24 -5.39 0.06
C ASP A 61 -13.23 -4.66 0.96
N PHE A 62 -13.08 -3.34 0.78
CA PHE A 62 -12.22 -2.51 1.61
C PHE A 62 -12.69 -2.43 3.07
N LEU A 63 -13.99 -2.21 3.29
CA LEU A 63 -14.59 -2.15 4.63
C LEU A 63 -14.39 -3.48 5.37
N PHE A 64 -14.74 -4.60 4.75
CA PHE A 64 -14.61 -5.92 5.36
C PHE A 64 -13.15 -6.33 5.58
N SER A 65 -12.24 -5.93 4.69
CA SER A 65 -10.79 -6.10 4.91
C SER A 65 -10.35 -5.40 6.20
N ARG A 66 -10.73 -4.13 6.41
CA ARG A 66 -10.35 -3.40 7.63
C ARG A 66 -10.91 -4.04 8.90
N LEU A 67 -12.15 -4.52 8.85
CA LEU A 67 -12.77 -5.22 9.98
C LEU A 67 -12.04 -6.53 10.29
N ASN A 68 -11.61 -7.26 9.26
CA ASN A 68 -10.82 -8.48 9.42
C ASN A 68 -9.43 -8.20 10.01
N ASP A 69 -8.85 -7.02 9.74
CA ASP A 69 -7.60 -6.55 10.34
C ASP A 69 -7.76 -6.12 11.82
N GLY A 70 -8.96 -6.29 12.40
CA GLY A 70 -9.24 -6.03 13.81
C GLY A 70 -9.66 -4.59 14.12
N TRP A 71 -9.97 -3.78 13.09
CA TRP A 71 -10.49 -2.43 13.30
C TRP A 71 -11.89 -2.47 13.92
N VAL A 72 -12.17 -1.49 14.79
CA VAL A 72 -13.49 -1.34 15.40
C VAL A 72 -14.50 -0.91 14.34
N PHE A 73 -15.65 -1.60 14.28
CA PHE A 73 -16.69 -1.36 13.27
C PHE A 73 -17.13 0.11 13.21
N ASP A 74 -17.38 0.71 14.37
CA ASP A 74 -17.76 2.11 14.49
C ASP A 74 -16.73 3.03 13.84
N ASP A 75 -15.44 2.84 14.12
CA ASP A 75 -14.38 3.71 13.61
C ASP A 75 -14.23 3.58 12.08
N VAL A 76 -14.42 2.38 11.54
CA VAL A 76 -14.43 2.16 10.07
C VAL A 76 -15.61 2.88 9.41
N LEU A 77 -16.80 2.90 10.04
CA LEU A 77 -17.94 3.66 9.54
C LEU A 77 -17.70 5.18 9.59
N LEU A 78 -17.07 5.67 10.67
CA LEU A 78 -16.73 7.08 10.83
C LEU A 78 -15.69 7.52 9.77
N ASP A 79 -14.64 6.72 9.57
CA ASP A 79 -13.61 6.93 8.53
C ASP A 79 -14.28 7.05 7.14
N MET A 80 -15.19 6.12 6.81
CA MET A 80 -15.88 6.11 5.52
C MET A 80 -16.78 7.32 5.33
N ALA A 81 -17.57 7.67 6.35
CA ALA A 81 -18.49 8.81 6.26
C ALA A 81 -17.71 10.13 6.14
N ALA A 82 -16.63 10.30 6.90
CA ALA A 82 -15.76 11.46 6.76
C ALA A 82 -15.09 11.49 5.37
N ALA A 83 -14.58 10.36 4.88
CA ALA A 83 -14.01 10.26 3.54
C ALA A 83 -14.99 10.70 2.44
N LEU A 84 -16.25 10.28 2.54
CA LEU A 84 -17.33 10.70 1.65
C LEU A 84 -17.55 12.22 1.70
N MET A 85 -17.70 12.79 2.88
CA MET A 85 -17.93 14.24 3.04
C MET A 85 -16.75 15.05 2.50
N LEU A 86 -15.52 14.64 2.84
CA LEU A 86 -14.29 15.31 2.41
C LEU A 86 -14.04 15.18 0.91
N SER A 87 -14.53 14.13 0.25
CA SER A 87 -14.46 14.03 -1.22
C SER A 87 -15.16 15.18 -1.94
N ARG A 88 -16.11 15.84 -1.26
CA ARG A 88 -16.83 17.02 -1.74
C ARG A 88 -16.56 18.26 -0.91
N ARG A 89 -15.45 18.31 -0.17
CA ARG A 89 -15.08 19.43 0.72
C ARG A 89 -15.37 20.82 0.13
N ALA A 90 -14.88 21.10 -1.09
CA ALA A 90 -15.06 22.40 -1.74
C ALA A 90 -16.54 22.79 -1.86
N PHE A 91 -17.40 21.83 -2.17
CA PHE A 91 -18.84 22.05 -2.27
C PHE A 91 -19.47 22.44 -0.93
N PHE A 92 -19.01 21.89 0.21
CA PHE A 92 -19.52 22.29 1.53
C PHE A 92 -19.20 23.74 1.87
N ILE A 93 -18.00 24.21 1.52
CA ILE A 93 -17.55 25.57 1.88
C ILE A 93 -18.11 26.63 0.93
N GLU A 94 -18.26 26.31 -0.35
CA GLU A 94 -18.70 27.25 -1.39
C GLU A 94 -20.22 27.36 -1.52
N SER A 95 -20.98 26.41 -0.98
CA SER A 95 -22.44 26.34 -1.15
C SER A 95 -23.21 26.83 0.08
N ASP A 96 -24.50 27.12 -0.11
CA ASP A 96 -25.41 27.42 1.00
C ASP A 96 -25.90 26.15 1.70
N MET A 97 -26.45 26.34 2.91
CA MET A 97 -26.99 25.26 3.76
C MET A 97 -27.95 24.32 3.03
N ASN A 98 -28.91 24.85 2.28
CA ASN A 98 -29.97 24.03 1.68
C ASN A 98 -29.40 23.18 0.54
N THR A 99 -28.48 23.75 -0.24
CA THR A 99 -27.76 23.03 -1.29
C THR A 99 -26.91 21.90 -0.73
N VAL A 100 -26.19 22.15 0.37
CA VAL A 100 -25.41 21.09 1.06
C VAL A 100 -26.31 20.02 1.66
N LEU A 101 -27.40 20.40 2.32
CA LEU A 101 -28.34 19.45 2.90
C LEU A 101 -28.97 18.57 1.82
N SER A 102 -29.37 19.18 0.70
CA SER A 102 -29.89 18.44 -0.46
C SER A 102 -28.88 17.42 -0.98
N CYS A 103 -27.60 17.79 -1.07
CA CYS A 103 -26.51 16.91 -1.46
C CYS A 103 -26.27 15.78 -0.45
N LEU A 104 -26.28 16.06 0.87
CA LEU A 104 -26.15 15.01 1.90
C LEU A 104 -27.31 14.00 1.83
N MET A 105 -28.51 14.47 1.53
CA MET A 105 -29.72 13.64 1.38
C MET A 105 -29.75 12.86 0.05
N HIS A 106 -29.19 13.44 -1.01
CA HIS A 106 -29.15 12.87 -2.36
C HIS A 106 -27.71 12.92 -2.90
N PHE A 107 -26.82 12.21 -2.24
CA PHE A 107 -25.41 12.27 -2.58
C PHE A 107 -25.18 11.76 -4.00
N PRO A 108 -24.43 12.50 -4.84
CA PRO A 108 -24.11 12.04 -6.18
C PRO A 108 -23.25 10.79 -6.09
N ALA A 109 -23.72 9.72 -6.75
CA ALA A 109 -23.09 8.41 -6.71
C ALA A 109 -21.63 8.50 -7.16
N ILE A 110 -20.72 8.06 -6.28
CA ILE A 110 -19.29 7.99 -6.58
C ILE A 110 -19.03 6.85 -7.56
N THR A 111 -18.37 7.19 -8.65
CA THR A 111 -17.99 6.24 -9.69
C THR A 111 -16.67 5.55 -9.36
N MET A 112 -16.36 4.45 -10.06
CA MET A 112 -15.08 3.75 -9.93
C MET A 112 -13.85 4.66 -10.14
N ALA A 113 -13.97 5.70 -10.97
CA ALA A 113 -12.89 6.65 -11.22
C ALA A 113 -12.59 7.56 -10.02
N GLU A 114 -13.59 7.84 -9.19
CA GLU A 114 -13.49 8.69 -7.99
C GLU A 114 -13.16 7.89 -6.73
N LEU A 115 -13.31 6.57 -6.76
CA LEU A 115 -13.07 5.65 -5.64
C LEU A 115 -11.69 5.84 -4.98
N PRO A 116 -10.56 5.99 -5.72
CA PRO A 116 -9.25 6.18 -5.11
C PRO A 116 -9.14 7.48 -4.31
N THR A 117 -9.89 8.51 -4.69
CA THR A 117 -9.95 9.79 -3.96
C THR A 117 -10.72 9.64 -2.65
N VAL A 118 -11.81 8.87 -2.68
CA VAL A 118 -12.68 8.66 -1.53
C VAL A 118 -12.02 7.74 -0.51
N LEU A 119 -11.72 6.50 -0.91
CA LEU A 119 -11.04 5.53 -0.03
C LEU A 119 -9.63 5.99 0.35
N GLY A 120 -9.03 6.82 -0.51
CA GLY A 120 -7.72 7.39 -0.34
C GLY A 120 -6.62 6.38 -0.69
N ALA A 121 -5.84 6.68 -1.72
CA ALA A 121 -4.39 6.47 -1.64
C ALA A 121 -3.88 7.01 -0.28
N PRO A 122 -2.84 6.38 0.30
CA PRO A 122 -2.75 6.09 1.73
C PRO A 122 -2.91 7.35 2.59
N ARG A 123 -3.98 7.39 3.40
CA ARG A 123 -4.22 8.42 4.41
C ARG A 123 -3.31 8.24 5.65
N VAL A 124 -2.00 8.00 5.42
CA VAL A 124 -0.90 7.77 6.38
C VAL A 124 -0.70 6.28 6.79
N ALA A 125 0.27 5.61 6.16
CA ALA A 125 1.38 5.14 6.98
C ALA A 125 2.36 6.32 6.98
N PRO A 126 2.86 6.82 8.14
CA PRO A 126 4.11 7.54 8.06
C PRO A 126 5.08 6.52 7.47
N ALA A 127 5.80 6.88 6.41
CA ALA A 127 7.01 6.13 6.13
C ALA A 127 7.75 6.07 7.48
N PRO A 128 8.06 4.89 8.05
CA PRO A 128 8.98 4.85 9.15
C PRO A 128 10.19 5.71 8.73
N PRO A 129 10.76 6.53 9.63
CA PRO A 129 11.91 7.38 9.31
C PRO A 129 13.11 6.62 8.70
N ASP A 130 13.02 5.28 8.59
CA ASP A 130 13.98 4.38 7.94
C ASP A 130 13.62 3.93 6.51
N SER A 131 12.48 4.32 5.93
CA SER A 131 12.14 3.99 4.52
C SER A 131 12.57 5.09 3.56
N LEU A 132 13.86 5.07 3.24
CA LEU A 132 14.59 5.92 2.30
C LEU A 132 13.90 6.07 0.91
N PRO A 133 13.97 7.27 0.28
CA PRO A 133 13.71 7.42 -1.14
C PRO A 133 14.91 6.88 -1.93
N ALA A 134 14.67 5.84 -2.74
CA ALA A 134 15.50 5.41 -3.86
C ALA A 134 17.02 5.26 -3.60
N ALA A 135 17.44 4.09 -3.14
CA ALA A 135 18.67 3.49 -3.66
C ALA A 135 18.27 2.41 -4.66
N ARG A 136 18.48 2.68 -5.95
CA ARG A 136 18.75 1.62 -6.92
C ARG A 136 19.76 0.68 -6.25
N SER A 137 19.40 -0.59 -6.10
CA SER A 137 20.30 -1.61 -5.54
C SER A 137 21.71 -1.45 -6.13
N PRO A 138 22.76 -1.26 -5.31
CA PRO A 138 24.15 -1.27 -5.77
C PRO A 138 24.64 -2.69 -6.11
N ASP A 139 23.81 -3.72 -5.89
CA ASP A 139 24.24 -5.11 -5.94
C ASP A 139 24.61 -5.59 -7.35
N GLY A 140 24.11 -4.93 -8.40
CA GLY A 140 24.47 -5.28 -9.77
C GLY A 140 25.94 -5.00 -10.13
N LYS A 141 26.59 -4.00 -9.50
CA LYS A 141 28.00 -3.70 -9.75
C LYS A 141 28.95 -4.49 -8.86
N GLN A 142 28.54 -4.80 -7.64
CA GLN A 142 29.32 -5.64 -6.73
C GLN A 142 29.32 -7.10 -7.18
N HIS A 143 28.17 -7.65 -7.62
CA HIS A 143 28.16 -9.00 -8.20
C HIS A 143 28.98 -9.09 -9.50
N LEU A 144 29.00 -8.02 -10.33
CA LEU A 144 29.81 -8.00 -11.55
C LEU A 144 31.31 -7.83 -11.25
N MET A 145 31.70 -6.97 -10.31
CA MET A 145 33.10 -6.82 -9.90
C MET A 145 33.61 -8.04 -9.12
N GLU A 146 32.76 -8.71 -8.33
CA GLU A 146 33.13 -9.92 -7.60
C GLU A 146 33.24 -11.13 -8.53
N GLN A 147 32.38 -11.23 -9.55
CA GLN A 147 32.55 -12.22 -10.63
C GLN A 147 33.80 -11.93 -11.48
N GLN A 148 34.06 -10.67 -11.83
CA GLN A 148 35.27 -10.29 -12.57
C GLN A 148 36.55 -10.47 -11.74
N ALA A 149 36.52 -10.18 -10.44
CA ALA A 149 37.63 -10.43 -9.53
C ALA A 149 37.84 -11.93 -9.27
N ALA A 150 36.78 -12.73 -9.22
CA ALA A 150 36.86 -14.19 -9.15
C ALA A 150 37.44 -14.78 -10.44
N GLN A 151 37.05 -14.27 -11.62
CA GLN A 151 37.61 -14.67 -12.91
C GLN A 151 39.09 -14.29 -13.05
N HIS A 152 39.48 -13.07 -12.69
CA HIS A 152 40.89 -12.64 -12.71
C HIS A 152 41.74 -13.41 -11.68
N ARG A 153 41.16 -13.83 -10.55
CA ARG A 153 41.84 -14.66 -9.54
C ARG A 153 42.01 -16.11 -9.99
N ILE A 154 41.09 -16.64 -10.78
CA ILE A 154 41.18 -17.96 -11.43
C ILE A 154 42.20 -17.93 -12.59
N GLU A 155 42.22 -16.89 -13.42
CA GLU A 155 43.24 -16.71 -14.46
C GLU A 155 44.66 -16.57 -13.87
N MET A 156 44.83 -15.79 -12.80
CA MET A 156 46.11 -15.68 -12.09
C MET A 156 46.57 -17.01 -11.45
N GLN A 157 45.64 -17.88 -11.05
CA GLN A 157 45.96 -19.23 -10.58
C GLN A 157 46.33 -20.18 -11.73
N GLN A 158 45.80 -19.98 -12.95
CA GLN A 158 46.17 -20.76 -14.12
C GLN A 158 47.52 -20.32 -14.72
N GLU A 159 47.84 -19.02 -14.69
CA GLU A 159 49.17 -18.52 -15.09
C GLU A 159 50.27 -18.88 -14.07
N GLY A 160 49.95 -18.95 -12.78
CA GLY A 160 50.87 -19.39 -11.72
C GLY A 160 51.22 -20.88 -11.72
N VAL A 161 50.47 -21.73 -12.44
CA VAL A 161 50.73 -23.18 -12.53
C VAL A 161 51.69 -23.53 -13.69
N GLN A 162 52.03 -22.59 -14.57
CA GLN A 162 52.96 -22.84 -15.68
C GLN A 162 54.45 -22.55 -15.39
N LEU A 163 54.81 -21.97 -14.24
CA LEU A 163 56.19 -21.55 -13.93
C LEU A 163 56.84 -22.30 -12.77
N ARG A 164 56.67 -23.63 -12.69
CA ARG A 164 57.64 -24.52 -12.03
C ARG A 164 57.74 -25.87 -12.74
N ARG A 165 58.44 -25.89 -13.87
CA ARG A 165 59.19 -27.08 -14.28
C ARG A 165 60.67 -26.86 -13.97
N PRO A 166 61.20 -27.38 -12.86
CA PRO A 166 62.62 -27.71 -12.83
C PRO A 166 62.80 -28.91 -13.76
N GLN A 167 63.57 -28.75 -14.83
CA GLN A 167 64.12 -29.89 -15.56
C GLN A 167 65.01 -30.72 -14.64
N PRO A 168 64.94 -32.05 -14.74
CA PRO A 168 66.14 -32.88 -14.64
C PRO A 168 66.42 -33.56 -15.98
N GLN A 169 67.68 -33.45 -16.40
CA GLN A 169 68.30 -34.18 -17.52
C GLN A 169 68.50 -35.68 -17.18
N PRO A 170 68.87 -36.53 -18.16
CA PRO A 170 68.38 -37.90 -18.28
C PRO A 170 69.25 -38.93 -17.56
N GLN A 171 68.63 -39.96 -16.99
CA GLN A 171 69.30 -41.22 -16.71
C GLN A 171 68.51 -42.40 -17.27
N GLN A 172 69.20 -43.09 -18.17
CA GLN A 172 68.91 -44.37 -18.77
C GLN A 172 68.46 -45.39 -17.73
N GLN A 173 67.43 -46.21 -18.02
CA GLN A 173 67.62 -47.67 -18.08
C GLN A 173 66.35 -48.46 -18.45
N ARG A 174 66.52 -49.21 -19.54
CA ARG A 174 66.10 -50.60 -19.78
C ARG A 174 64.63 -51.00 -19.57
N TYR A 175 64.01 -51.32 -20.72
CA TYR A 175 62.97 -52.34 -20.91
C TYR A 175 63.17 -53.60 -20.05
N PRO A 176 62.06 -54.29 -19.77
CA PRO A 176 61.95 -55.65 -20.26
C PRO A 176 60.76 -55.87 -21.19
N GLN A 177 61.02 -56.74 -22.17
CA GLN A 177 60.08 -57.22 -23.18
C GLN A 177 58.98 -58.12 -22.61
N ARG A 178 57.84 -58.10 -23.32
CA ARG A 178 56.94 -59.23 -23.71
C ARG A 178 56.73 -60.37 -22.71
N ARG A 179 55.46 -60.78 -22.55
CA ARG A 179 54.85 -61.73 -23.48
C ARG A 179 53.34 -61.85 -23.30
N ASP A 180 52.69 -61.87 -24.45
CA ASP A 180 51.40 -62.47 -24.72
C ASP A 180 51.37 -63.93 -24.24
N THR A 181 50.23 -64.36 -23.70
CA THR A 181 49.68 -65.70 -23.98
C THR A 181 48.16 -65.66 -23.85
N SER A 182 47.49 -65.74 -25.00
CA SER A 182 46.18 -66.39 -25.14
C SER A 182 46.37 -67.91 -25.03
N GLY A 183 45.39 -68.61 -24.44
CA GLY A 183 45.35 -70.08 -24.36
C GLY A 183 44.73 -70.54 -23.06
#